data_AF-A0A7Y2K6B6-F1
#
_entry.id   AF-A0A7Y2K6B6-F1
#
_cell.length_a   1.000
_cell.length_b   1.000
_cell.length_c   1.000
_cell.angle_alpha   90.00
_cell.angle_beta   90.00
_cell.angle_gamma   90.00
#
_symmetry.space_group_name_H-M   'P 1'
#
loop_
_entity.id
_entity.type
_entity.pdbx_description
1 polymer ?
#
loop_
_entity_poly.entity_id
_entity_poly.type
_entity_poly.pdbx_seq_one_letter_code
_entity_poly.pdbx_strand_id
1 'polypeptide(L)'
;EPVDMPPFAGALHIVSDVLALQLNGNLDIDGNDTNIDGSPGTEASLPGVALDDPSDSAYFINNIKPKIANDIEGFGGSPSVYSDPNVVDWEAVMMNLIFSADQTVSTGTYSSEHFGTPTVPQITHMYGDIHLSGTCDGDGIMVVNGNLTMSGDFTYRGIILVYDESTIDCQITGNGGIFGATILVGSDVDIHATGNAEFFYSSEAINNAQLYLKSSRFKIVSWWE
;
A
#
# COMPACT_ATOMS: atom_id res chain seq x y z
N GLU A 1 -17.59 -3.12 -13.96
CA GLU A 1 -17.67 -4.11 -12.86
C GLU A 1 -16.78 -3.62 -11.71
N PRO A 2 -16.83 -4.20 -10.49
CA PRO A 2 -15.88 -3.85 -9.43
C PRO A 2 -14.45 -4.15 -9.89
N VAL A 3 -13.48 -3.42 -9.34
CA VAL A 3 -12.06 -3.72 -9.55
C VAL A 3 -11.75 -5.05 -8.89
N ASP A 4 -11.18 -6.00 -9.65
CA ASP A 4 -10.73 -7.30 -9.12
C ASP A 4 -9.30 -7.14 -8.58
N MET A 5 -9.14 -7.33 -7.28
CA MET A 5 -7.84 -7.24 -6.59
C MET A 5 -7.46 -8.61 -6.04
N PRO A 6 -6.17 -8.98 -6.08
CA PRO A 6 -5.70 -10.17 -5.39
C PRO A 6 -5.99 -10.05 -3.87
N PRO A 7 -6.05 -11.17 -3.14
CA PRO A 7 -6.13 -11.15 -1.68
C PRO A 7 -4.97 -10.34 -1.08
N PHE A 8 -5.27 -9.57 -0.04
CA PHE A 8 -4.26 -8.81 0.70
C PHE A 8 -3.57 -9.72 1.72
N ALA A 9 -2.24 -9.63 1.81
CA ALA A 9 -1.43 -10.50 2.65
C ALA A 9 -1.05 -9.86 4.00
N GLY A 10 -1.19 -8.54 4.14
CA GLY A 10 -0.88 -7.79 5.35
C GLY A 10 -1.17 -6.29 5.20
N ALA A 11 -0.92 -5.51 6.25
CA ALA A 11 -1.03 -4.05 6.20
C ALA A 11 0.02 -3.45 5.23
N LEU A 12 1.24 -3.98 5.28
CA LEU A 12 2.32 -3.72 4.34
C LEU A 12 2.74 -5.03 3.66
N HIS A 13 2.58 -5.13 2.35
CA HIS A 13 3.04 -6.25 1.53
C HIS A 13 4.23 -5.79 0.67
N ILE A 14 5.37 -6.48 0.79
CA ILE A 14 6.58 -6.19 0.03
C ILE A 14 6.89 -7.40 -0.85
N VAL A 15 7.10 -7.15 -2.14
CA VAL A 15 7.45 -8.16 -3.13
C VAL A 15 8.71 -7.70 -3.83
N SER A 16 9.81 -8.42 -3.60
CA SER A 16 11.13 -7.97 -4.03
C SER A 16 12.12 -9.11 -4.24
N ASP A 17 13.06 -8.93 -5.17
CA ASP A 17 14.25 -9.81 -5.24
C ASP A 17 15.33 -9.37 -4.25
N VAL A 18 15.39 -8.06 -3.99
CA VAL A 18 16.33 -7.42 -3.07
C VAL A 18 15.60 -6.42 -2.20
N LEU A 19 15.73 -6.59 -0.88
CA LEU A 19 15.16 -5.70 0.12
C LEU A 19 16.25 -4.92 0.85
N ALA A 20 16.11 -3.59 0.93
CA ALA A 20 16.91 -2.76 1.83
C ALA A 20 16.04 -1.93 2.78
N LEU A 21 16.51 -1.82 4.02
CA LEU A 21 15.76 -1.19 5.10
C LEU A 21 16.60 -0.10 5.78
N GLN A 22 16.09 1.13 5.79
CA GLN A 22 16.64 2.27 6.52
C GLN A 22 15.57 2.87 7.43
N LEU A 23 15.15 2.09 8.42
CA LEU A 23 14.08 2.45 9.33
C LEU A 23 14.66 3.11 10.59
N ASN A 24 14.68 4.44 10.58
CA ASN A 24 15.23 5.29 11.63
C ASN A 24 14.19 6.12 12.40
N GLY A 25 12.97 6.22 11.88
CA GLY A 25 11.83 6.92 12.49
C GLY A 25 11.00 6.04 13.42
N ASN A 26 9.76 6.47 13.63
CA ASN A 26 8.71 5.68 14.28
C ASN A 26 7.85 5.06 13.16
N LEU A 27 7.60 3.77 13.27
CA LEU A 27 6.87 3.01 12.26
C LEU A 27 5.91 2.09 13.02
N ASP A 28 4.63 2.40 12.93
CA ASP A 28 3.53 1.61 13.48
C ASP A 28 2.90 0.85 12.32
N ILE A 29 2.93 -0.48 12.37
CA ILE A 29 2.35 -1.34 11.34
C ILE A 29 1.45 -2.33 12.04
N ASP A 30 0.14 -2.20 11.84
CA ASP A 30 -0.83 -3.09 12.46
C ASP A 30 -1.66 -3.83 11.40
N GLY A 31 -1.53 -5.15 11.39
CA GLY A 31 -2.34 -6.04 10.58
C GLY A 31 -3.71 -6.39 11.20
N ASN A 32 -4.00 -5.95 12.43
CA ASN A 32 -5.34 -6.04 13.00
C ASN A 32 -6.31 -5.17 12.19
N ASP A 33 -7.52 -5.68 11.99
CA ASP A 33 -8.53 -4.93 11.26
C ASP A 33 -8.91 -3.65 12.02
N THR A 34 -8.86 -2.52 11.30
CA THR A 34 -9.25 -1.20 11.79
C THR A 34 -10.33 -0.60 10.89
N ASN A 35 -11.22 0.19 11.48
CA ASN A 35 -12.14 1.05 10.74
C ASN A 35 -11.41 2.31 10.26
N ILE A 36 -12.00 3.05 9.34
CA ILE A 36 -11.42 4.29 8.77
C ILE A 36 -11.20 5.41 9.80
N ASP A 37 -11.80 5.28 10.99
CA ASP A 37 -11.64 6.19 12.12
C ASP A 37 -10.60 5.72 13.15
N GLY A 38 -9.91 4.61 12.88
CA GLY A 38 -8.91 4.00 13.75
C GLY A 38 -9.48 3.17 14.90
N SER A 39 -10.81 3.01 14.99
CA SER A 39 -11.40 2.05 15.93
C SER A 39 -11.21 0.60 15.45
N PRO A 40 -11.24 -0.40 16.35
CA PRO A 40 -11.11 -1.80 15.95
C PRO A 40 -12.22 -2.22 14.97
N GLY A 41 -11.82 -2.86 13.88
CA GLY A 41 -12.71 -3.49 12.90
C GLY A 41 -13.21 -4.86 13.36
N THR A 42 -13.93 -5.56 12.48
CA THR A 42 -14.56 -6.85 12.80
C THR A 42 -14.00 -8.04 12.03
N GLU A 43 -13.21 -7.78 10.98
CA GLU A 43 -12.60 -8.84 10.18
C GLU A 43 -11.40 -9.46 10.90
N ALA A 44 -10.96 -10.62 10.41
CA ALA A 44 -9.79 -11.29 10.95
C ALA A 44 -8.51 -10.47 10.71
N SER A 45 -7.62 -10.45 11.70
CA SER A 45 -6.29 -9.84 11.55
C SER A 45 -5.49 -10.53 10.46
N LEU A 46 -4.77 -9.73 9.68
CA LEU A 46 -3.69 -10.15 8.80
C LEU A 46 -2.33 -9.90 9.48
N PRO A 47 -1.22 -10.41 8.93
CA PRO A 47 0.12 -9.97 9.28
C PRO A 47 0.28 -8.45 9.17
N GLY A 48 1.13 -7.88 10.04
CA GLY A 48 1.49 -6.47 9.91
C GLY A 48 2.31 -6.26 8.64
N VAL A 49 3.38 -7.04 8.49
CA VAL A 49 4.19 -7.09 7.28
C VAL A 49 4.11 -8.47 6.64
N ALA A 50 3.83 -8.50 5.34
CA ALA A 50 3.93 -9.68 4.50
C ALA A 50 5.06 -9.49 3.47
N LEU A 51 5.85 -10.54 3.26
CA LEU A 51 6.88 -10.59 2.22
C LEU A 51 6.72 -11.85 1.37
N ASP A 52 7.13 -11.82 0.12
CA ASP A 52 7.00 -12.95 -0.82
C ASP A 52 7.99 -14.10 -0.56
N ASP A 53 9.16 -13.82 0.04
CA ASP A 53 10.15 -14.84 0.37
C ASP A 53 10.47 -14.97 1.89
N PRO A 54 10.66 -16.21 2.41
CA PRO A 54 11.10 -16.44 3.78
C PRO A 54 12.45 -15.83 4.14
N SER A 55 13.37 -15.70 3.19
CA SER A 55 14.68 -15.08 3.40
C SER A 55 14.56 -13.57 3.58
N ASP A 56 13.68 -12.89 2.84
CA ASP A 56 13.37 -11.48 3.05
C ASP A 56 12.64 -11.26 4.36
N SER A 57 11.72 -12.16 4.73
CA SER A 57 11.08 -12.12 6.05
C SER A 57 12.10 -12.20 7.20
N ALA A 58 13.08 -13.11 7.08
CA ALA A 58 14.17 -13.21 8.04
C ALA A 58 15.09 -11.99 8.00
N TYR A 59 15.39 -11.45 6.82
CA TYR A 59 16.17 -10.22 6.66
C TYR A 59 15.47 -9.05 7.34
N PHE A 60 14.18 -8.87 7.11
CA PHE A 60 13.37 -7.81 7.69
C PHE A 60 13.46 -7.85 9.21
N ILE A 61 13.13 -9.00 9.82
CA ILE A 61 13.17 -9.18 11.28
C ILE A 61 14.57 -8.89 11.86
N ASN A 62 15.63 -9.28 11.16
CA ASN A 62 17.01 -9.10 11.65
C ASN A 62 17.55 -7.68 11.46
N ASN A 63 16.94 -6.85 10.61
CA ASN A 63 17.43 -5.51 10.27
C ASN A 63 16.56 -4.36 10.80
N ILE A 64 15.44 -4.66 11.47
CA ILE A 64 14.65 -3.66 12.19
C ILE A 64 15.14 -3.45 13.62
N LYS A 65 14.90 -2.25 14.17
CA LYS A 65 15.23 -1.93 15.57
C LYS A 65 14.20 -2.57 16.51
N PRO A 66 14.57 -2.92 17.76
CA PRO A 66 13.64 -3.51 18.72
C PRO A 66 12.38 -2.69 18.98
N LYS A 67 12.47 -1.35 18.87
CA LYS A 67 11.30 -0.48 18.97
C LYS A 67 10.30 -0.77 17.85
N ILE A 68 10.75 -0.70 16.60
CA ILE A 68 9.93 -0.98 15.41
C ILE A 68 9.39 -2.41 15.48
N ALA A 69 10.19 -3.39 15.92
CA ALA A 69 9.73 -4.76 16.08
C ALA A 69 8.54 -4.92 17.06
N ASN A 70 8.47 -4.09 18.10
CA ASN A 70 7.34 -4.10 19.03
C ASN A 70 6.12 -3.37 18.48
N ASP A 71 6.32 -2.43 17.56
CA ASP A 71 5.29 -1.62 16.91
C ASP A 71 4.81 -2.28 15.59
N ILE A 72 5.13 -3.56 15.36
CA ILE A 72 4.59 -4.38 14.26
C ILE A 72 3.67 -5.45 14.84
N GLU A 73 2.37 -5.20 14.73
CA GLU A 73 1.29 -6.00 15.31
C GLU A 73 0.42 -6.69 14.24
N GLY A 74 -0.46 -7.59 14.68
CA GLY A 74 -1.35 -8.37 13.81
C GLY A 74 -1.17 -9.89 13.97
N PHE A 75 -1.49 -10.63 12.91
CA PHE A 75 -1.38 -12.09 12.88
C PHE A 75 0.06 -12.56 12.69
N GLY A 76 0.54 -13.50 13.51
CA GLY A 76 1.80 -14.21 13.25
C GLY A 76 2.91 -14.02 14.27
N GLY A 77 2.69 -13.31 15.37
CA GLY A 77 3.67 -13.15 16.46
C GLY A 77 4.16 -11.71 16.59
N SER A 78 5.25 -11.50 17.34
CA SER A 78 5.86 -10.18 17.54
C SER A 78 7.37 -10.26 17.23
N PRO A 79 7.87 -9.54 16.21
CA PRO A 79 7.10 -8.73 15.26
C PRO A 79 6.16 -9.58 14.38
N SER A 80 5.02 -9.00 14.00
CA SER A 80 4.01 -9.63 13.12
C SER A 80 4.47 -9.60 11.66
N VAL A 81 5.32 -10.56 11.30
CA VAL A 81 5.91 -10.71 9.96
C VAL A 81 5.59 -12.09 9.41
N TYR A 82 5.10 -12.16 8.16
CA TYR A 82 4.73 -13.40 7.49
C TYR A 82 5.30 -13.47 6.08
N SER A 83 5.61 -14.69 5.63
CA SER A 83 6.01 -14.95 4.25
C SER A 83 4.79 -15.44 3.46
N ASP A 84 4.28 -14.64 2.53
CA ASP A 84 3.16 -14.98 1.67
C ASP A 84 3.60 -15.90 0.52
N PRO A 85 3.17 -17.17 0.49
CA PRO A 85 3.55 -18.09 -0.57
C PRO A 85 2.80 -17.86 -1.90
N ASN A 86 1.86 -16.91 -1.94
CA ASN A 86 1.03 -16.67 -3.11
C ASN A 86 1.79 -15.88 -4.17
N VAL A 87 1.88 -16.44 -5.37
CA VAL A 87 2.44 -15.75 -6.53
C VAL A 87 1.33 -14.96 -7.23
N VAL A 88 1.52 -13.65 -7.34
CA VAL A 88 0.60 -12.72 -7.98
C VAL A 88 1.30 -12.05 -9.18
N ASP A 89 0.60 -11.96 -10.31
CA ASP A 89 1.06 -11.18 -11.46
C ASP A 89 0.75 -9.68 -11.23
N TRP A 90 1.65 -9.02 -10.50
CA TRP A 90 1.50 -7.61 -10.13
C TRP A 90 1.58 -6.66 -11.31
N GLU A 91 2.29 -7.03 -12.39
CA GLU A 91 2.30 -6.26 -13.64
C GLU A 91 0.89 -6.22 -14.24
N ALA A 92 0.22 -7.37 -14.34
CA ALA A 92 -1.16 -7.44 -14.83
C ALA A 92 -2.14 -6.67 -13.93
N VAL A 93 -1.99 -6.76 -12.60
CA VAL A 93 -2.81 -6.00 -11.63
C VAL A 93 -2.62 -4.50 -11.85
N MET A 94 -1.37 -4.04 -11.88
CA MET A 94 -1.00 -2.63 -12.12
C MET A 94 -1.59 -2.13 -13.45
N MET A 95 -1.40 -2.88 -14.54
CA MET A 95 -1.92 -2.49 -15.86
C MET A 95 -3.45 -2.35 -15.84
N ASN A 96 -4.16 -3.31 -15.23
CA ASN A 96 -5.62 -3.26 -15.11
C ASN A 96 -6.10 -2.02 -14.33
N LEU A 97 -5.38 -1.64 -13.28
CA LEU A 97 -5.67 -0.45 -12.48
C LEU A 97 -5.38 0.83 -13.27
N ILE A 98 -4.24 0.93 -13.96
CA ILE A 98 -3.91 2.07 -14.82
C ILE A 98 -4.97 2.25 -15.91
N PHE A 99 -5.39 1.15 -16.55
CA PHE A 99 -6.45 1.21 -17.55
C PHE A 99 -7.80 1.64 -16.95
N SER A 100 -8.03 1.38 -15.67
CA SER A 100 -9.27 1.75 -14.98
C SER A 100 -9.19 3.12 -14.29
N ALA A 101 -8.04 3.81 -14.34
CA ALA A 101 -7.82 5.04 -13.59
C ALA A 101 -8.84 6.15 -13.91
N ASP A 102 -9.42 6.74 -12.86
CA ASP A 102 -10.31 7.90 -12.95
C ASP A 102 -9.52 9.19 -13.21
N GLN A 103 -8.29 9.24 -12.69
CA GLN A 103 -7.38 10.35 -12.91
C GLN A 103 -5.94 9.87 -13.08
N THR A 104 -5.17 10.66 -13.82
CA THR A 104 -3.73 10.47 -13.97
C THR A 104 -2.99 11.71 -13.50
N VAL A 105 -1.99 11.49 -12.65
CA VAL A 105 -1.15 12.49 -12.02
C VAL A 105 0.28 12.27 -12.53
N SER A 106 0.94 13.33 -12.99
CA SER A 106 2.33 13.24 -13.46
C SER A 106 3.31 13.25 -12.29
N THR A 107 4.57 12.91 -12.55
CA THR A 107 5.67 13.16 -11.60
C THR A 107 5.67 14.60 -11.05
N GLY A 108 5.98 14.76 -9.77
CA GLY A 108 6.05 16.07 -9.14
C GLY A 108 5.85 16.07 -7.62
N THR A 109 5.78 17.27 -7.05
CA THR A 109 5.47 17.49 -5.63
C THR A 109 4.07 18.05 -5.47
N TYR A 110 3.29 17.41 -4.61
CA TYR A 110 1.92 17.72 -4.26
C TYR A 110 1.89 18.12 -2.78
N SER A 111 1.14 19.15 -2.39
CA SER A 111 1.16 19.68 -1.01
C SER A 111 -0.20 19.85 -0.35
N SER A 112 -1.28 19.78 -1.13
CA SER A 112 -2.65 20.06 -0.68
C SER A 112 -3.69 19.40 -1.58
N GLU A 113 -3.34 18.25 -2.16
CA GLU A 113 -4.16 17.54 -3.15
C GLU A 113 -5.02 16.47 -2.47
N HIS A 114 -6.22 16.26 -3.02
CA HIS A 114 -7.19 15.28 -2.55
C HIS A 114 -7.42 14.23 -3.64
N PHE A 115 -7.08 12.97 -3.38
CA PHE A 115 -7.16 11.86 -4.33
C PHE A 115 -8.37 10.95 -4.03
N GLY A 116 -9.56 11.48 -4.26
CA GLY A 116 -10.83 10.82 -3.93
C GLY A 116 -11.40 11.26 -2.59
N THR A 117 -12.59 10.74 -2.26
CA THR A 117 -13.25 10.98 -0.95
C THR A 117 -13.92 9.70 -0.46
N PRO A 118 -14.27 9.58 0.83
CA PRO A 118 -14.88 8.34 1.34
C PRO A 118 -16.17 7.93 0.61
N THR A 119 -16.92 8.89 0.05
CA THR A 119 -18.17 8.63 -0.68
C THR A 119 -18.01 8.53 -2.18
N VAL A 120 -16.89 9.02 -2.70
CA VAL A 120 -16.51 8.97 -4.12
C VAL A 120 -15.03 8.66 -4.19
N PRO A 121 -14.61 7.41 -3.86
CA PRO A 121 -13.23 7.02 -4.00
C PRO A 121 -12.81 7.05 -5.47
N GLN A 122 -11.51 7.14 -5.74
CA GLN A 122 -10.97 7.20 -7.10
C GLN A 122 -9.81 6.22 -7.31
N ILE A 123 -9.69 5.69 -8.52
CA ILE A 123 -8.46 5.05 -8.99
C ILE A 123 -7.53 6.16 -9.51
N THR A 124 -6.45 6.41 -8.80
CA THR A 124 -5.48 7.44 -9.12
C THR A 124 -4.21 6.79 -9.63
N HIS A 125 -3.91 6.95 -10.92
CA HIS A 125 -2.63 6.54 -11.48
C HIS A 125 -1.64 7.71 -11.38
N MET A 126 -0.53 7.49 -10.71
CA MET A 126 0.59 8.43 -10.63
C MET A 126 1.76 7.90 -11.46
N TYR A 127 2.15 8.66 -12.48
CA TYR A 127 3.17 8.25 -13.45
C TYR A 127 4.50 8.98 -13.19
N GLY A 128 5.52 8.20 -12.83
CA GLY A 128 6.85 8.66 -12.44
C GLY A 128 6.98 8.92 -10.94
N ASP A 129 8.08 9.57 -10.54
CA ASP A 129 8.39 9.81 -9.12
C ASP A 129 7.42 10.82 -8.50
N ILE A 130 6.82 10.46 -7.37
CA ILE A 130 5.84 11.27 -6.67
C ILE A 130 6.34 11.70 -5.31
N HIS A 131 6.18 12.98 -5.03
CA HIS A 131 6.37 13.52 -3.71
C HIS A 131 5.06 14.06 -3.13
N LEU A 132 4.45 13.32 -2.21
CA LEU A 132 3.31 13.78 -1.42
C LEU A 132 3.85 14.53 -0.20
N SER A 133 3.81 15.85 -0.28
CA SER A 133 4.19 16.77 0.78
C SER A 133 2.97 17.41 1.45
N GLY A 134 3.15 18.16 2.53
CA GLY A 134 2.08 18.99 3.11
C GLY A 134 0.90 18.19 3.66
N THR A 135 -0.34 18.61 3.37
CA THR A 135 -1.58 18.02 3.91
C THR A 135 -2.38 17.34 2.79
N CYS A 136 -1.84 16.29 2.19
CA CYS A 136 -2.53 15.53 1.15
C CYS A 136 -3.41 14.43 1.76
N ASP A 137 -4.53 14.11 1.12
CA ASP A 137 -5.34 12.95 1.51
C ASP A 137 -5.98 12.26 0.31
N GLY A 138 -6.55 11.08 0.53
CA GLY A 138 -7.30 10.39 -0.53
C GLY A 138 -8.01 9.14 -0.07
N ASP A 139 -8.90 8.67 -0.93
CA ASP A 139 -9.70 7.47 -0.74
C ASP A 139 -9.82 6.71 -2.06
N GLY A 140 -9.60 5.40 -2.03
CA GLY A 140 -9.73 4.53 -3.20
C GLY A 140 -8.49 3.68 -3.47
N ILE A 141 -8.03 3.68 -4.72
CA ILE A 141 -6.84 2.94 -5.14
C ILE A 141 -5.83 3.91 -5.73
N MET A 142 -4.64 4.00 -5.15
CA MET A 142 -3.52 4.77 -5.69
C MET A 142 -2.51 3.80 -6.28
N VAL A 143 -2.18 3.99 -7.55
CA VAL A 143 -1.12 3.24 -8.23
C VAL A 143 0.00 4.20 -8.57
N VAL A 144 1.16 4.01 -7.96
CA VAL A 144 2.36 4.78 -8.23
C VAL A 144 3.28 3.93 -9.11
N ASN A 145 3.49 4.38 -10.34
CA ASN A 145 4.43 3.76 -11.27
C ASN A 145 5.75 4.55 -11.24
N GLY A 146 6.60 4.25 -10.25
CA GLY A 146 7.82 4.97 -9.90
C GLY A 146 8.03 5.09 -8.38
N ASN A 147 8.90 6.00 -7.96
CA ASN A 147 9.22 6.19 -6.54
C ASN A 147 8.14 6.97 -5.79
N LEU A 148 7.99 6.69 -4.47
CA LEU A 148 7.02 7.36 -3.60
C LEU A 148 7.72 7.98 -2.38
N THR A 149 7.64 9.30 -2.27
CA THR A 149 8.12 10.03 -1.10
C THR A 149 6.95 10.73 -0.41
N MET A 150 6.71 10.40 0.85
CA MET A 150 5.71 11.02 1.72
C MET A 150 6.39 11.91 2.78
N SER A 151 6.30 13.23 2.62
CA SER A 151 6.82 14.23 3.58
C SER A 151 5.77 15.27 4.01
N GLY A 152 4.99 14.94 5.01
CA GLY A 152 3.98 15.85 5.54
C GLY A 152 2.97 15.09 6.36
N ASP A 153 1.81 15.68 6.55
CA ASP A 153 0.65 15.00 7.11
C ASP A 153 -0.14 14.39 5.94
N PHE A 154 0.06 13.10 5.67
CA PHE A 154 -0.65 12.39 4.61
C PHE A 154 -1.61 11.37 5.20
N THR A 155 -2.86 11.33 4.72
CA THR A 155 -3.81 10.28 5.11
C THR A 155 -4.45 9.63 3.90
N TYR A 156 -4.28 8.32 3.75
CA TYR A 156 -4.93 7.56 2.69
C TYR A 156 -5.82 6.47 3.24
N ARG A 157 -7.01 6.31 2.65
CA ARG A 157 -7.99 5.28 3.02
C ARG A 157 -8.26 4.40 1.80
N GLY A 158 -7.66 3.22 1.77
CA GLY A 158 -7.83 2.25 0.70
C GLY A 158 -6.53 1.56 0.35
N ILE A 159 -6.26 1.38 -0.93
CA ILE A 159 -5.13 0.56 -1.41
C ILE A 159 -4.09 1.47 -2.05
N ILE A 160 -2.83 1.33 -1.63
CA ILE A 160 -1.67 1.93 -2.30
C ILE A 160 -0.87 0.79 -2.92
N LEU A 161 -0.67 0.85 -4.23
CA LEU A 161 0.22 -0.04 -4.98
C LEU A 161 1.36 0.82 -5.56
N VAL A 162 2.58 0.61 -5.06
CA VAL A 162 3.79 1.17 -5.67
C VAL A 162 4.45 0.07 -6.47
N TYR A 163 4.63 0.31 -7.76
CA TYR A 163 5.14 -0.67 -8.70
C TYR A 163 6.22 -0.03 -9.59
N ASP A 164 7.35 -0.70 -9.75
CA ASP A 164 8.35 -0.44 -10.77
C ASP A 164 9.04 -1.77 -11.11
N GLU A 165 9.39 -2.01 -12.37
CA GLU A 165 10.13 -3.22 -12.77
C GLU A 165 11.56 -3.23 -12.19
N SER A 166 12.08 -2.06 -11.84
CA SER A 166 13.46 -1.85 -11.39
C SER A 166 13.52 -1.62 -9.89
N THR A 167 13.81 -0.39 -9.47
CA THR A 167 14.01 -0.02 -8.07
C THR A 167 12.85 0.85 -7.60
N ILE A 168 12.27 0.50 -6.45
CA ILE A 168 11.36 1.35 -5.70
C ILE A 168 12.10 1.93 -4.49
N ASP A 169 12.19 3.25 -4.45
CA ASP A 169 12.54 4.00 -3.24
C ASP A 169 11.25 4.56 -2.61
N CYS A 170 10.87 3.99 -1.48
CA CYS A 170 9.74 4.43 -0.67
C CYS A 170 10.26 5.18 0.56
N GLN A 171 10.07 6.50 0.57
CA GLN A 171 10.55 7.38 1.63
C GLN A 171 9.40 7.95 2.46
N ILE A 172 9.47 7.81 3.78
CA ILE A 172 8.49 8.34 4.72
C ILE A 172 9.22 9.19 5.75
N THR A 173 9.12 10.51 5.58
CA THR A 173 9.84 11.48 6.41
C THR A 173 8.90 12.38 7.20
N GLY A 174 7.58 12.34 6.93
CA GLY A 174 6.55 13.10 7.63
C GLY A 174 5.72 12.26 8.62
N ASN A 175 4.49 12.71 8.90
CA ASN A 175 3.45 11.95 9.58
C ASN A 175 2.49 11.36 8.54
N GLY A 176 2.67 10.11 8.16
CA GLY A 176 1.82 9.45 7.17
C GLY A 176 0.95 8.40 7.83
N GLY A 177 -0.35 8.39 7.57
CA GLY A 177 -1.28 7.35 8.02
C GLY A 177 -2.00 6.71 6.84
N ILE A 178 -1.86 5.41 6.69
CA ILE A 178 -2.55 4.64 5.66
C ILE A 178 -3.48 3.64 6.34
N PHE A 179 -4.76 3.73 6.04
CA PHE A 179 -5.80 2.79 6.46
C PHE A 179 -6.22 1.95 5.26
N GLY A 180 -5.88 0.68 5.23
CA GLY A 180 -6.22 -0.24 4.16
C GLY A 180 -5.08 -1.21 3.87
N ALA A 181 -4.49 -1.18 2.68
CA ALA A 181 -3.35 -2.04 2.35
C ALA A 181 -2.32 -1.30 1.50
N THR A 182 -1.04 -1.42 1.86
CA THR A 182 0.08 -0.93 1.06
C THR A 182 0.83 -2.09 0.46
N ILE A 183 1.09 -2.02 -0.84
CA ILE A 183 1.78 -3.05 -1.61
C ILE A 183 2.95 -2.38 -2.35
N LEU A 184 4.17 -2.86 -2.11
CA LEU A 184 5.39 -2.41 -2.77
C LEU A 184 5.94 -3.55 -3.61
N VAL A 185 6.09 -3.35 -4.93
CA VAL A 185 6.49 -4.41 -5.86
C VAL A 185 7.56 -3.91 -6.81
N GLY A 186 8.79 -4.42 -6.67
CA GLY A 186 9.86 -4.13 -7.61
C GLY A 186 11.04 -5.09 -7.44
N SER A 187 11.99 -5.08 -8.38
CA SER A 187 13.17 -5.96 -8.27
C SER A 187 14.01 -5.58 -7.05
N ASP A 188 14.28 -4.29 -6.87
CA ASP A 188 14.91 -3.74 -5.67
C ASP A 188 13.89 -2.86 -4.92
N VAL A 189 13.62 -3.14 -3.64
CA VAL A 189 12.75 -2.32 -2.80
C VAL A 189 13.54 -1.74 -1.63
N ASP A 190 13.70 -0.42 -1.66
CA ASP A 190 14.37 0.37 -0.63
C ASP A 190 13.33 1.12 0.21
N ILE A 191 13.27 0.85 1.51
CA ILE A 191 12.34 1.51 2.43
C ILE A 191 13.09 2.42 3.39
N HIS A 192 12.81 3.71 3.31
CA HIS A 192 13.42 4.76 4.13
C HIS A 192 12.37 5.41 5.04
N ALA A 193 12.30 5.00 6.30
CA ALA A 193 11.41 5.63 7.27
C ALA A 193 12.23 6.47 8.26
N THR A 194 12.11 7.79 8.21
CA THR A 194 12.74 8.71 9.19
C THR A 194 11.72 9.53 9.99
N GLY A 195 10.47 9.60 9.51
CA GLY A 195 9.34 10.29 10.16
C GLY A 195 8.54 9.39 11.10
N ASN A 196 7.24 9.68 11.21
CA ASN A 196 6.25 8.86 11.90
C ASN A 196 5.30 8.27 10.85
N ALA A 197 5.36 6.97 10.61
CA ALA A 197 4.54 6.31 9.61
C ALA A 197 3.62 5.31 10.28
N GLU A 198 2.36 5.29 9.87
CA GLU A 198 1.31 4.41 10.37
C GLU A 198 0.73 3.65 9.17
N PHE A 199 0.80 2.31 9.23
CA PHE A 199 0.25 1.39 8.24
C PHE A 199 -0.74 0.47 8.93
N PHE A 200 -2.02 0.78 8.81
CA PHE A 200 -3.09 0.04 9.46
C PHE A 200 -3.91 -0.72 8.45
N TYR A 201 -4.04 -2.03 8.66
CA TYR A 201 -4.95 -2.84 7.89
C TYR A 201 -6.40 -2.40 8.13
N SER A 202 -7.13 -2.08 7.06
CA SER A 202 -8.54 -1.68 7.16
C SER A 202 -9.38 -2.35 6.08
N SER A 203 -10.12 -3.38 6.47
CA SER A 203 -11.10 -4.03 5.60
C SER A 203 -12.22 -3.06 5.20
N GLU A 204 -12.62 -2.13 6.08
CA GLU A 204 -13.60 -1.09 5.76
C GLU A 204 -13.11 -0.20 4.62
N ALA A 205 -11.88 0.32 4.69
CA ALA A 205 -11.31 1.17 3.65
C ALA A 205 -11.17 0.44 2.31
N ILE A 206 -10.71 -0.81 2.35
CA ILE A 206 -10.57 -1.68 1.17
C ILE A 206 -11.93 -1.95 0.53
N ASN A 207 -12.93 -2.36 1.34
CA ASN A 207 -14.29 -2.61 0.87
C ASN A 207 -14.92 -1.35 0.30
N ASN A 208 -14.69 -0.19 0.92
CA ASN A 208 -15.16 1.09 0.44
C ASN A 208 -14.58 1.41 -0.95
N ALA A 209 -13.27 1.22 -1.12
CA ALA A 209 -12.63 1.34 -2.43
C ALA A 209 -13.26 0.38 -3.45
N GLN A 210 -13.39 -0.91 -3.14
CA GLN A 210 -13.93 -1.89 -4.09
C GLN A 210 -15.41 -1.68 -4.45
N LEU A 211 -16.24 -1.26 -3.51
CA LEU A 211 -17.70 -1.10 -3.70
C LEU A 211 -18.06 0.13 -4.53
N TYR A 212 -17.40 1.26 -4.27
CA TYR A 212 -17.76 2.53 -4.89
C TYR A 212 -16.93 2.87 -6.13
N LEU A 213 -15.78 2.21 -6.34
CA LEU A 213 -15.04 2.32 -7.58
C LEU A 213 -15.79 1.62 -8.72
N LYS A 214 -16.37 2.43 -9.59
CA LYS A 214 -16.94 1.95 -10.84
C LYS A 214 -15.81 1.82 -11.85
N SER A 215 -15.32 0.60 -12.12
CA SER A 215 -14.45 0.42 -13.29
C SER A 215 -15.20 0.90 -14.54
N SER A 216 -14.60 1.84 -15.25
CA SER A 216 -15.18 2.53 -16.40
C SER A 216 -15.28 1.66 -17.66
N ARG A 217 -15.03 0.34 -17.59
CA ARG A 217 -14.82 -0.51 -18.77
C ARG A 217 -15.64 -1.81 -18.80
N PHE A 218 -15.90 -2.26 -20.03
CA PHE A 218 -16.67 -3.45 -20.39
C PHE A 218 -15.78 -4.71 -20.38
N LYS A 219 -16.31 -5.83 -19.89
CA LYS A 219 -15.70 -7.16 -20.03
C LYS A 219 -16.35 -7.88 -21.21
N ILE A 220 -15.56 -8.44 -22.14
CA ILE A 220 -16.09 -9.34 -23.17
C ILE A 220 -16.38 -10.68 -22.47
N VAL A 221 -17.66 -10.94 -22.19
CA VAL A 221 -18.10 -12.11 -21.41
C VAL A 221 -18.16 -13.38 -22.27
N SER A 222 -18.25 -13.23 -23.60
CA SER A 222 -18.07 -14.33 -24.55
C SER A 222 -17.89 -13.78 -25.96
N TRP A 223 -17.20 -14.54 -26.79
CA TRP A 223 -17.13 -14.39 -28.24
C TRP A 223 -17.58 -15.72 -28.83
N TRP A 224 -18.44 -15.68 -29.84
CA TRP A 224 -18.85 -16.84 -30.63
C TRP A 224 -18.39 -16.59 -32.06
N GLU A 225 -17.61 -17.53 -32.63
CA GLU A 225 -17.39 -17.67 -34.08
C GLU A 225 -18.51 -18.48 -34.74
#